data_AF-A0A961HYL0-F1
#
_entry.id   AF-A0A961HYL0-F1
#
_cell.length_a   1.000
_cell.length_b   1.000
_cell.length_c   1.000
_cell.angle_alpha   90.00
_cell.angle_beta   90.00
_cell.angle_gamma   90.00
#
_symmetry.space_group_name_H-M   'P 1'
#
loop_
_entity.id
_entity.type
_entity.pdbx_description
1 polymer ?
#
loop_
_entity_poly.entity_id
_entity_poly.type
_entity_poly.pdbx_seq_one_letter_code
_entity_poly.pdbx_strand_id
1 'polypeptide(L)'
;MFHFRRRWPAELRTFGAPEFLSISLRTNLLREAVKRSADLLTALEAGEIDVLKELQDNPVAETRVRSMLQEIVRRSVASMIARQECDAPDAHPDAYLDRITSETRRIQEAQRARDWTVATGLAGDVAKRNGIAVSEVEAPAVARQVLAVMRQLNELSARVERDFDDPLHAGREMLLNHGLSPTRDALKPPTPLSEAIEKACQEAPPDVETKIRVVGKLALVHFGDIPVSSLVLEQSFDFLRMIWMLPKGWGKSHGRNRHGQPGRDLCPLDEIREADRRDAQLIARITSLDRLSVPD
;
A
#
# COMPACT_ATOMS: atom_id res chain seq x y z
N MET A 1 4.90 -2.89 -44.54
CA MET A 1 3.84 -3.33 -43.61
C MET A 1 3.51 -2.16 -42.71
N PHE A 2 2.24 -1.81 -42.58
CA PHE A 2 1.82 -0.65 -41.80
C PHE A 2 1.75 -0.96 -40.30
N HIS A 3 2.06 0.03 -39.47
CA HIS A 3 2.01 -0.03 -38.02
C HIS A 3 1.10 1.08 -37.49
N PHE A 4 0.34 0.78 -36.44
CA PHE A 4 -0.37 1.76 -35.64
C PHE A 4 0.52 2.20 -34.50
N ARG A 5 0.66 3.52 -34.31
CA ARG A 5 1.43 4.10 -33.21
C ARG A 5 0.59 5.16 -32.51
N ARG A 6 0.47 5.06 -31.19
CA ARG A 6 -0.21 6.06 -30.35
C ARG A 6 0.57 6.25 -29.06
N ARG A 7 0.66 7.50 -28.60
CA ARG A 7 1.24 7.82 -27.30
C ARG A 7 0.20 7.54 -26.21
N TRP A 8 0.62 6.88 -25.13
CA TRP A 8 -0.26 6.70 -23.97
C TRP A 8 -0.46 8.03 -23.22
N PRO A 9 -1.65 8.28 -22.64
CA PRO A 9 -1.92 9.43 -21.78
C PRO A 9 -0.93 9.52 -20.62
N ALA A 10 -0.75 10.72 -20.08
CA ALA A 10 0.17 10.93 -18.96
C ALA A 10 -0.26 10.11 -17.72
N GLU A 11 -1.56 10.00 -17.48
CA GLU A 11 -2.15 9.29 -16.35
C GLU A 11 -1.82 7.79 -16.40
N LEU A 12 -1.95 7.14 -17.56
CA LEU A 12 -1.62 5.73 -17.69
C LEU A 12 -0.10 5.46 -17.62
N ARG A 13 0.72 6.43 -18.05
CA ARG A 13 2.19 6.34 -17.95
C ARG A 13 2.66 6.39 -16.49
N THR A 14 1.98 7.14 -15.62
CA THR A 14 2.28 7.12 -14.17
C THR A 14 2.00 5.75 -13.52
N PHE A 15 1.15 4.93 -14.12
CA PHE A 15 0.93 3.53 -13.71
C PHE A 15 1.84 2.52 -14.43
N GLY A 16 2.86 3.01 -15.15
CA GLY A 16 3.91 2.20 -15.76
C GLY A 16 3.56 1.64 -17.13
N ALA A 17 2.59 2.22 -17.84
CA ALA A 17 2.41 1.99 -19.27
C ALA A 17 3.62 2.54 -20.07
N PRO A 18 4.03 1.89 -21.17
CA PRO A 18 5.10 2.41 -22.03
C PRO A 18 4.73 3.77 -22.62
N GLU A 19 5.69 4.53 -23.15
CA GLU A 19 5.38 5.83 -23.73
C GLU A 19 4.54 5.73 -25.01
N PHE A 20 4.80 4.71 -25.81
CA PHE A 20 4.10 4.46 -27.07
C PHE A 20 3.56 3.04 -27.13
N LEU A 21 2.33 2.91 -27.62
CA LEU A 21 1.79 1.67 -28.14
C LEU A 21 2.17 1.55 -29.61
N SER A 22 2.79 0.44 -30.00
CA SER A 22 3.09 0.12 -31.40
C SER A 22 2.54 -1.26 -31.74
N ILE A 23 1.59 -1.32 -32.67
CA ILE A 23 0.93 -2.56 -33.09
C ILE A 23 1.06 -2.71 -34.61
N SER A 24 1.50 -3.88 -35.09
CA SER A 24 1.48 -4.20 -36.51
C SER A 24 0.05 -4.36 -37.02
N LEU A 25 -0.30 -3.64 -38.09
CA LEU A 25 -1.62 -3.74 -38.74
C LEU A 25 -1.71 -4.95 -39.68
N ARG A 26 -0.63 -5.74 -39.83
CA ARG A 26 -0.56 -6.97 -40.64
C ARG A 26 -1.12 -6.80 -42.07
N THR A 27 -0.84 -5.67 -42.69
CA THR A 27 -1.19 -5.39 -44.09
C THR A 27 -0.17 -4.45 -44.73
N ASN A 28 0.00 -4.57 -46.04
CA ASN A 28 0.77 -3.66 -46.89
C ASN A 28 -0.13 -2.75 -47.72
N LEU A 29 -1.46 -2.85 -47.57
CA LEU A 29 -2.44 -2.05 -48.30
C LEU A 29 -2.88 -0.84 -47.47
N LEU A 30 -2.69 0.37 -48.00
CA LEU A 30 -2.95 1.62 -47.28
C LEU A 30 -4.42 1.74 -46.84
N ARG A 31 -5.37 1.41 -47.72
CA ARG A 31 -6.81 1.50 -47.42
C ARG A 31 -7.22 0.58 -46.27
N GLU A 32 -6.66 -0.63 -46.22
CA GLU A 32 -6.91 -1.57 -45.12
C GLU A 32 -6.23 -1.13 -43.83
N ALA A 33 -5.01 -0.59 -43.93
CA ALA A 33 -4.29 -0.05 -42.79
C ALA A 33 -5.07 1.08 -42.13
N VAL A 34 -5.58 2.04 -42.91
CA VAL A 34 -6.40 3.16 -42.42
C VAL A 34 -7.67 2.66 -41.69
N LYS A 35 -8.37 1.68 -42.28
CA LYS A 35 -9.55 1.09 -41.62
C LYS A 35 -9.19 0.42 -40.30
N ARG A 36 -8.19 -0.45 -40.29
CA ARG A 36 -7.74 -1.16 -39.08
C ARG A 36 -7.22 -0.20 -38.01
N SER A 37 -6.56 0.91 -38.39
CA SER A 37 -6.13 1.93 -37.43
C SER A 37 -7.30 2.67 -36.79
N ALA A 38 -8.37 2.96 -37.55
CA ALA A 38 -9.55 3.63 -37.01
C ALA A 38 -10.32 2.72 -36.04
N ASP A 39 -10.48 1.44 -36.41
CA ASP A 39 -11.10 0.42 -35.55
C ASP A 39 -10.30 0.24 -34.25
N LEU A 40 -8.96 0.17 -34.36
CA LEU A 40 -8.07 0.04 -33.21
C LEU A 40 -8.08 1.29 -32.32
N LEU A 41 -8.13 2.49 -32.90
CA LEU A 41 -8.21 3.74 -32.14
C LEU A 41 -9.49 3.78 -31.30
N THR A 42 -10.63 3.47 -31.91
CA THR A 42 -11.94 3.45 -31.23
C THR A 42 -11.94 2.45 -30.06
N ALA A 43 -11.42 1.25 -30.29
CA ALA A 43 -11.33 0.23 -29.24
C ALA A 43 -10.39 0.63 -28.09
N LEU A 44 -9.28 1.30 -28.42
CA LEU A 44 -8.34 1.79 -27.42
C LEU A 44 -8.91 2.94 -26.59
N GLU A 45 -9.63 3.88 -27.22
CA GLU A 45 -10.29 4.98 -26.50
C GLU A 45 -11.38 4.48 -25.56
N ALA A 46 -12.18 3.48 -25.98
CA ALA A 46 -13.17 2.85 -25.11
C ALA A 46 -12.50 2.15 -23.92
N GLY A 47 -11.47 1.32 -24.17
CA GLY A 47 -10.74 0.63 -23.11
C GLY A 47 -9.99 1.59 -22.16
N GLU A 48 -9.49 2.71 -22.66
CA GLU A 48 -8.86 3.76 -21.83
C GLU A 48 -9.87 4.39 -20.87
N ILE A 49 -11.07 4.72 -21.34
CA ILE A 49 -12.15 5.26 -20.50
C ILE A 49 -12.53 4.24 -19.41
N ASP A 50 -12.64 2.97 -19.77
CA ASP A 50 -12.99 1.91 -18.81
C ASP A 50 -11.89 1.72 -17.76
N VAL A 51 -10.62 1.67 -18.17
CA VAL A 51 -9.47 1.57 -17.24
C VAL A 51 -9.39 2.81 -16.34
N LEU A 52 -9.61 4.02 -16.87
CA LEU A 52 -9.61 5.24 -16.06
C LEU A 52 -10.77 5.28 -15.07
N LYS A 53 -11.95 4.76 -15.43
CA LYS A 53 -13.08 4.59 -14.50
C LYS A 53 -12.78 3.56 -13.41
N GLU A 54 -12.23 2.40 -13.76
CA GLU A 54 -11.82 1.38 -12.79
C GLU A 54 -10.74 1.91 -11.82
N LEU A 55 -9.82 2.74 -12.31
CA LEU A 55 -8.81 3.40 -11.49
C LEU A 55 -9.42 4.49 -10.57
N GLN A 56 -10.50 5.15 -10.98
CA GLN A 56 -11.23 6.14 -10.18
C GLN A 56 -12.13 5.48 -9.12
N ASP A 57 -12.79 4.38 -9.45
CA ASP A 57 -13.71 3.65 -8.56
C ASP A 57 -13.01 2.61 -7.66
N ASN A 58 -11.73 2.83 -7.36
CA ASN A 58 -10.79 1.83 -6.85
C ASN A 58 -11.25 1.13 -5.54
N PRO A 59 -11.78 -0.12 -5.59
CA PRO A 59 -12.25 -0.83 -4.40
C PRO A 59 -11.12 -1.17 -3.42
N VAL A 60 -9.86 -1.12 -3.90
CA VAL A 60 -8.64 -1.39 -3.13
C VAL A 60 -8.30 -0.24 -2.17
N ALA A 61 -8.75 0.98 -2.45
CA ALA A 61 -8.65 2.08 -1.48
C ALA A 61 -9.63 1.84 -0.31
N GLU A 62 -10.81 1.30 -0.58
CA GLU A 62 -11.83 1.06 0.45
C GLU A 62 -11.41 -0.05 1.42
N THR A 63 -10.84 -1.16 0.93
CA THR A 63 -10.35 -2.25 1.79
C THR A 63 -9.21 -1.80 2.70
N ARG A 64 -8.25 -1.02 2.17
CA ARG A 64 -7.15 -0.45 2.95
C ARG A 64 -7.64 0.54 4.00
N VAL A 65 -8.58 1.42 3.63
CA VAL A 65 -9.21 2.35 4.58
C VAL A 65 -9.95 1.57 5.67
N ARG A 66 -10.67 0.50 5.33
CA ARG A 66 -11.34 -0.37 6.31
C ARG A 66 -10.35 -1.02 7.27
N SER A 67 -9.25 -1.59 6.78
CA SER A 67 -8.19 -2.17 7.61
C SER A 67 -7.52 -1.11 8.51
N MET A 68 -7.33 0.11 7.99
CA MET A 68 -6.83 1.23 8.79
C MET A 68 -7.79 1.59 9.93
N LEU A 69 -9.08 1.75 9.66
CA LEU A 69 -10.08 2.07 10.68
C LEU A 69 -10.22 0.94 11.71
N GLN A 70 -10.20 -0.32 11.27
CA GLN A 70 -10.18 -1.48 12.14
C GLN A 70 -8.98 -1.47 13.10
N GLU A 71 -7.79 -1.16 12.60
CA GLU A 71 -6.58 -1.09 13.42
C GLU A 71 -6.60 0.09 14.41
N ILE A 72 -7.19 1.23 14.03
CA ILE A 72 -7.40 2.37 14.93
C ILE A 72 -8.31 1.95 16.10
N VAL A 73 -9.43 1.29 15.80
CA VAL A 73 -10.38 0.80 16.82
C VAL A 73 -9.70 -0.24 17.72
N ARG A 74 -9.01 -1.22 17.14
CA ARG A 74 -8.29 -2.27 17.88
C ARG A 74 -7.30 -1.67 18.87
N ARG A 75 -6.43 -0.75 18.41
CA ARG A 75 -5.42 -0.09 19.27
C ARG A 75 -6.05 0.70 20.39
N SER A 76 -7.12 1.43 20.09
CA SER A 76 -7.76 2.30 21.06
C SER A 76 -8.42 1.49 22.19
N VAL A 77 -9.18 0.44 21.84
CA VAL A 77 -9.78 -0.44 22.86
C VAL A 77 -8.72 -1.20 23.65
N ALA A 78 -7.65 -1.68 22.99
CA ALA A 78 -6.53 -2.30 23.69
C ALA A 78 -5.84 -1.33 24.67
N SER A 79 -5.71 -0.05 24.29
CA SER A 79 -5.15 0.99 25.16
C SER A 79 -6.05 1.31 26.35
N MET A 80 -7.38 1.28 26.18
CA MET A 80 -8.33 1.46 27.29
C MET A 80 -8.16 0.33 28.32
N ILE A 81 -8.08 -0.92 27.86
CA ILE A 81 -7.85 -2.09 28.74
C ILE A 81 -6.51 -1.95 29.47
N ALA A 82 -5.43 -1.68 28.73
CA ALA A 82 -4.10 -1.53 29.32
C ALA A 82 -4.03 -0.40 30.35
N ARG A 83 -4.80 0.67 30.16
CA ARG A 83 -4.91 1.79 31.11
C ARG A 83 -5.62 1.37 32.40
N GLN A 84 -6.75 0.69 32.31
CA GLN A 84 -7.49 0.19 33.49
C GLN A 84 -6.69 -0.86 34.28
N GLU A 85 -5.85 -1.63 33.59
CA GLU A 85 -5.00 -2.67 34.20
C GLU A 85 -3.64 -2.15 34.68
N CYS A 86 -3.35 -0.87 34.50
CA CYS A 86 -2.09 -0.28 34.94
C CYS A 86 -2.05 -0.15 36.47
N ASP A 87 -1.11 -0.83 37.12
CA ASP A 87 -0.92 -0.81 38.58
C ASP A 87 -0.59 0.59 39.14
N ALA A 88 -0.07 1.49 38.29
CA ALA A 88 0.24 2.87 38.63
C ALA A 88 -0.71 3.81 37.86
N PRO A 89 -1.86 4.20 38.44
CA PRO A 89 -2.71 5.20 37.81
C PRO A 89 -1.95 6.53 37.68
N ASP A 90 -2.19 7.24 36.57
CA ASP A 90 -1.69 8.61 36.40
C ASP A 90 -2.02 9.44 37.65
N ALA A 91 -1.10 10.29 38.09
CA ALA A 91 -1.27 11.09 39.31
C ALA A 91 -2.55 11.97 39.30
N HIS A 92 -3.12 12.23 38.11
CA HIS A 92 -4.36 12.97 37.91
C HIS A 92 -5.27 12.28 36.87
N PRO A 93 -6.27 11.48 37.28
CA PRO A 93 -7.23 10.85 36.37
C PRO A 93 -8.01 11.87 35.51
N ASP A 94 -8.28 13.06 36.05
CA ASP A 94 -8.97 14.13 35.33
C ASP A 94 -8.20 14.64 34.11
N ALA A 95 -6.86 14.60 34.13
CA ALA A 95 -6.02 15.09 33.03
C ALA A 95 -6.23 14.29 31.73
N TYR A 96 -6.59 13.01 31.84
CA TYR A 96 -6.89 12.17 30.69
C TYR A 96 -8.25 12.49 30.08
N LEU A 97 -9.28 12.67 30.91
CA LEU A 97 -10.61 13.10 30.46
C LEU A 97 -10.56 14.49 29.80
N ASP A 98 -9.76 15.42 30.35
CA ASP A 98 -9.52 16.73 29.75
C ASP A 98 -8.84 16.61 28.38
N ARG A 99 -7.85 15.72 28.25
CA ARG A 99 -7.20 15.44 26.97
C ARG A 99 -8.20 14.92 25.94
N ILE A 100 -9.02 13.92 26.28
CA ILE A 100 -10.05 13.37 25.40
C ILE A 100 -11.05 14.47 24.97
N THR A 101 -11.46 15.31 25.92
CA THR A 101 -12.39 16.42 25.66
C THR A 101 -11.79 17.44 24.70
N SER A 102 -10.51 17.80 24.91
CA SER A 102 -9.79 18.74 24.05
C SER A 102 -9.61 18.21 22.63
N GLU A 103 -9.30 16.92 22.47
CA GLU A 103 -9.15 16.27 21.17
C GLU A 103 -10.50 16.16 20.44
N THR A 104 -11.57 15.83 21.17
CA THR A 104 -12.93 15.81 20.63
C THR A 104 -13.36 17.18 20.10
N ARG A 105 -13.06 18.25 20.85
CA ARG A 105 -13.33 19.63 20.40
C ARG A 105 -12.54 19.96 19.13
N ARG A 106 -11.25 19.62 19.10
CA ARG A 106 -10.39 19.81 17.91
C ARG A 106 -10.95 19.10 16.68
N ILE A 107 -11.44 17.86 16.83
CA ILE A 107 -12.07 17.10 15.75
C ILE A 107 -13.35 17.80 15.25
N GLN A 108 -14.21 18.28 16.15
CA GLN A 108 -15.44 18.98 15.77
C GLN A 108 -15.17 20.30 15.05
N GLU A 109 -14.19 21.07 15.54
CA GLU A 109 -13.75 22.31 14.89
C GLU A 109 -13.20 22.03 13.49
N ALA A 110 -12.37 20.99 13.33
CA ALA A 110 -11.85 20.56 12.04
C ALA A 110 -12.97 20.15 11.07
N GLN A 111 -13.97 19.38 11.53
CA GLN A 111 -15.13 19.00 10.71
C GLN A 111 -15.95 20.21 10.26
N ARG A 112 -16.14 21.21 11.11
CA ARG A 112 -16.86 22.46 10.77
C ARG A 112 -16.07 23.33 9.81
N ALA A 113 -14.76 23.44 10.01
CA ALA A 113 -13.84 24.19 9.16
C ALA A 113 -13.51 23.45 7.84
N ARG A 114 -13.90 22.18 7.71
CA ARG A 114 -13.50 21.28 6.61
C ARG A 114 -11.97 21.14 6.50
N ASP A 115 -11.29 21.20 7.64
CA ASP A 115 -9.85 20.98 7.74
C ASP A 115 -9.58 19.46 7.86
N TRP A 116 -9.23 18.85 6.73
CA TRP A 116 -8.98 17.41 6.66
C TRP A 116 -7.56 17.02 7.06
N THR A 117 -6.64 17.99 7.19
CA THR A 117 -5.24 17.74 7.56
C THR A 117 -5.12 17.15 8.98
N VAL A 118 -6.12 17.41 9.82
CA VAL A 118 -6.22 16.85 11.19
C VAL A 118 -6.28 15.32 11.17
N ALA A 119 -6.84 14.70 10.13
CA ALA A 119 -6.89 13.24 10.00
C ALA A 119 -5.50 12.62 9.94
N THR A 120 -4.53 13.28 9.29
CA THR A 120 -3.13 12.84 9.23
C THR A 120 -2.49 12.78 10.62
N GLY A 121 -2.77 13.77 11.47
CA GLY A 121 -2.23 13.78 12.84
C GLY A 121 -2.78 12.67 13.73
N LEU A 122 -3.99 12.18 13.47
CA LEU A 122 -4.68 11.16 14.28
C LEU A 122 -4.47 9.74 13.74
N ALA A 123 -4.43 9.58 12.42
CA ALA A 123 -4.37 8.27 11.77
C ALA A 123 -3.09 8.03 10.96
N GLY A 124 -2.20 9.01 10.80
CA GLY A 124 -1.05 8.95 9.89
C GLY A 124 -0.13 7.77 10.13
N ASP A 125 0.15 7.43 11.39
CA ASP A 125 0.99 6.26 11.72
C ASP A 125 0.34 4.94 11.33
N VAL A 126 -0.98 4.82 11.50
CA VAL A 126 -1.74 3.63 11.11
C VAL A 126 -1.91 3.58 9.60
N ALA A 127 -2.17 4.71 8.96
CA ALA A 127 -2.27 4.84 7.51
C ALA A 127 -0.97 4.43 6.82
N LYS A 128 0.17 4.92 7.29
CA LYS A 128 1.50 4.56 6.78
C LYS A 128 1.76 3.06 6.89
N ARG A 129 1.38 2.44 8.00
CA ARG A 129 1.50 0.98 8.20
C ARG A 129 0.56 0.16 7.32
N ASN A 130 -0.52 0.76 6.80
CA ASN A 130 -1.43 0.11 5.85
C ASN A 130 -1.14 0.51 4.39
N GLY A 131 0.00 1.18 4.12
CA GLY A 131 0.37 1.60 2.77
C GLY A 131 -0.57 2.64 2.17
N ILE A 132 -1.16 3.50 2.99
CA ILE A 132 -2.01 4.63 2.57
C ILE A 132 -1.15 5.91 2.62
N ALA A 133 -1.10 6.64 1.50
CA ALA A 133 -0.36 7.89 1.41
C ALA A 133 -1.05 9.01 2.20
N VAL A 134 -0.27 10.01 2.65
CA VAL A 134 -0.79 11.15 3.42
C VAL A 134 -1.91 11.87 2.67
N SER A 135 -1.74 12.10 1.36
CA SER A 135 -2.76 12.72 0.51
C SER A 135 -4.05 11.92 0.41
N GLU A 136 -3.99 10.59 0.55
CA GLU A 136 -5.17 9.72 0.55
C GLU A 136 -5.91 9.80 1.90
N VAL A 137 -5.20 9.96 3.02
CA VAL A 137 -5.81 10.18 4.35
C VAL A 137 -6.53 11.52 4.41
N GLU A 138 -5.95 12.56 3.80
CA GLU A 138 -6.51 13.91 3.75
C GLU A 138 -7.67 14.06 2.75
N ALA A 139 -7.91 13.03 1.93
CA ALA A 139 -9.05 13.02 1.04
C ALA A 139 -10.36 13.13 1.84
N PRO A 140 -11.30 14.03 1.49
CA PRO A 140 -12.50 14.31 2.31
C PRO A 140 -13.36 13.06 2.63
N ALA A 141 -13.40 12.07 1.74
CA ALA A 141 -14.14 10.83 1.98
C ALA A 141 -13.52 9.98 3.10
N VAL A 142 -12.19 9.89 3.14
CA VAL A 142 -11.41 9.11 4.12
C VAL A 142 -11.31 9.88 5.43
N ALA A 143 -10.92 11.16 5.37
CA ALA A 143 -10.80 12.03 6.53
C ALA A 143 -12.10 12.10 7.35
N ARG A 144 -13.27 12.16 6.69
CA ARG A 144 -14.57 12.13 7.40
C ARG A 144 -14.78 10.84 8.18
N GLN A 145 -14.41 9.69 7.62
CA GLN A 145 -14.54 8.39 8.30
C GLN A 145 -13.58 8.32 9.50
N VAL A 146 -12.31 8.71 9.30
CA VAL A 146 -11.31 8.76 10.38
C VAL A 146 -11.77 9.64 11.52
N LEU A 147 -12.18 10.88 11.24
CA LEU A 147 -12.62 11.83 12.26
C LEU A 147 -13.90 11.37 12.97
N ALA A 148 -14.81 10.69 12.26
CA ALA A 148 -16.01 10.11 12.88
C ALA A 148 -15.65 8.96 13.85
N VAL A 149 -14.79 8.04 13.43
CA VAL A 149 -14.33 6.92 14.28
C VAL A 149 -13.56 7.43 15.50
N MET A 150 -12.65 8.38 15.32
CA MET A 150 -11.90 9.00 16.43
C MET A 150 -12.84 9.67 17.45
N ARG A 151 -13.90 10.34 16.98
CA ARG A 151 -14.89 10.94 17.88
C ARG A 151 -15.63 9.88 18.69
N GLN A 152 -16.09 8.81 18.05
CA GLN A 152 -16.78 7.72 18.73
C GLN A 152 -15.84 7.02 19.74
N LEU A 153 -14.55 6.86 19.41
CA LEU A 153 -13.55 6.29 20.30
C LEU A 153 -13.26 7.19 21.50
N ASN A 154 -13.28 8.50 21.32
CA ASN A 154 -13.14 9.47 22.41
C ASN A 154 -14.36 9.45 23.34
N GLU A 155 -15.58 9.36 22.78
CA GLU A 155 -16.80 9.17 23.55
C GLU A 155 -16.77 7.86 24.35
N LEU A 156 -16.35 6.76 23.73
CA LEU A 156 -16.17 5.46 24.40
C LEU A 156 -15.10 5.54 25.50
N SER A 157 -13.93 6.12 25.20
CA SER A 157 -12.84 6.27 26.18
C SER A 157 -13.28 7.06 27.40
N ALA A 158 -14.01 8.16 27.19
CA ALA A 158 -14.51 9.00 28.28
C ALA A 158 -15.52 8.27 29.16
N ARG A 159 -16.39 7.44 28.57
CA ARG A 159 -17.35 6.62 29.31
C ARG A 159 -16.64 5.53 30.12
N VAL A 160 -15.75 4.79 29.48
CA VAL A 160 -14.95 3.71 30.10
C VAL A 160 -14.14 4.24 31.29
N GLU A 161 -13.53 5.42 31.17
CA GLU A 161 -12.76 6.01 32.26
C GLU A 161 -13.65 6.51 33.40
N ARG A 162 -14.79 7.14 33.08
CA ARG A 162 -15.69 7.72 34.10
C ARG A 162 -16.43 6.65 34.90
N ASP A 163 -16.96 5.65 34.21
CA ASP A 163 -17.87 4.66 34.79
C ASP A 163 -17.14 3.35 35.12
N PHE A 164 -15.86 3.24 34.75
CA PHE A 164 -15.04 2.03 34.91
C PHE A 164 -15.65 0.78 34.24
N ASP A 165 -16.41 1.00 33.16
CA ASP A 165 -17.00 -0.05 32.33
C ASP A 165 -15.90 -0.91 31.68
N ASP A 166 -16.16 -2.22 31.50
CA ASP A 166 -15.30 -3.09 30.68
C ASP A 166 -15.27 -2.59 29.22
N PRO A 167 -14.09 -2.22 28.67
CA PRO A 167 -13.96 -1.72 27.30
C PRO A 167 -14.48 -2.71 26.24
N LEU A 168 -14.38 -4.02 26.48
CA LEU A 168 -14.91 -5.04 25.56
C LEU A 168 -16.43 -5.06 25.53
N HIS A 169 -17.06 -4.80 26.68
CA HIS A 169 -18.51 -4.73 26.79
C HIS A 169 -19.04 -3.40 26.26
N ALA A 170 -18.50 -2.27 26.74
CA ALA A 170 -18.92 -0.93 26.31
C ALA A 170 -18.65 -0.66 24.83
N GLY A 171 -17.54 -1.18 24.30
CA GLY A 171 -17.14 -1.04 22.89
C GLY A 171 -17.70 -2.13 21.95
N ARG A 172 -18.54 -3.05 22.44
CA ARG A 172 -18.95 -4.26 21.69
C ARG A 172 -19.48 -3.97 20.30
N GLU A 173 -20.40 -3.02 20.17
CA GLU A 173 -21.02 -2.68 18.89
C GLU A 173 -19.99 -2.08 17.92
N MET A 174 -19.12 -1.19 18.41
CA MET A 174 -18.06 -0.59 17.63
C MET A 174 -17.07 -1.64 17.10
N LEU A 175 -16.68 -2.60 17.94
CA LEU A 175 -15.78 -3.69 17.54
C LEU A 175 -16.42 -4.53 16.43
N LEU A 176 -17.68 -4.94 16.59
CA LEU A 176 -18.40 -5.73 15.60
C LEU A 176 -18.58 -4.99 14.27
N ASN A 177 -18.90 -3.69 14.31
CA ASN A 177 -19.02 -2.85 13.11
C ASN A 177 -17.71 -2.73 12.32
N HIS A 178 -16.57 -2.97 12.96
CA HIS A 178 -15.25 -2.98 12.34
C HIS A 178 -14.68 -4.40 12.15
N GLY A 179 -15.51 -5.44 12.25
CA GLY A 179 -15.10 -6.83 12.01
C GLY A 179 -14.19 -7.43 13.09
N LEU A 180 -14.17 -6.86 14.29
CA LEU A 180 -13.41 -7.36 15.44
C LEU A 180 -14.33 -8.12 16.39
N SER A 181 -13.91 -9.32 16.79
CA SER A 181 -14.56 -10.03 17.88
C SER A 181 -14.31 -9.28 19.20
N PRO A 182 -15.31 -9.14 20.11
CA PRO A 182 -15.15 -8.50 21.41
C PRO A 182 -14.39 -9.38 22.41
N THR A 183 -13.18 -9.79 22.05
CA THR A 183 -12.34 -10.68 22.86
C THR A 183 -10.91 -10.14 22.93
N ARG A 184 -10.21 -10.45 24.02
CA ARG A 184 -8.82 -10.00 24.21
C ARG A 184 -7.88 -10.54 23.13
N ASP A 185 -8.15 -11.74 22.64
CA ASP A 185 -7.36 -12.37 21.59
C ASP A 185 -7.44 -11.60 20.26
N ALA A 186 -8.63 -11.12 19.89
CA ALA A 186 -8.84 -10.30 18.70
C ALA A 186 -8.21 -8.90 18.79
N LEU A 187 -7.86 -8.44 20.00
CA LEU A 187 -7.16 -7.17 20.20
C LEU A 187 -5.64 -7.30 20.17
N LYS A 188 -5.09 -8.51 20.04
CA LYS A 188 -3.64 -8.68 19.86
C LYS A 188 -3.16 -7.92 18.61
N PRO A 189 -1.97 -7.31 18.65
CA PRO A 189 -1.39 -6.68 17.46
C PRO A 189 -1.35 -7.67 16.30
N PRO A 190 -1.69 -7.26 15.07
CA PRO A 190 -1.59 -8.13 13.92
C PRO A 190 -0.12 -8.47 13.66
N THR A 191 0.13 -9.72 13.24
CA THR A 191 1.50 -10.21 12.98
C THR A 191 2.16 -9.36 11.89
N PRO A 192 3.31 -8.72 12.17
CA PRO A 192 4.07 -7.99 11.16
C PRO A 192 4.68 -8.97 10.15
N LEU A 193 4.95 -8.47 8.94
CA LEU A 193 5.49 -9.27 7.85
C LEU A 193 6.82 -9.93 8.23
N SER A 194 7.69 -9.24 8.96
CA SER A 194 8.98 -9.76 9.45
C SER A 194 8.80 -11.00 10.33
N GLU A 195 7.88 -10.93 11.30
CA GLU A 195 7.57 -12.06 12.19
C GLU A 195 6.92 -13.22 11.43
N ALA A 196 6.02 -12.93 10.50
CA ALA A 196 5.37 -13.95 9.68
C ALA A 196 6.38 -14.69 8.80
N ILE A 197 7.37 -13.98 8.23
CA ILE A 197 8.47 -14.59 7.45
C ILE A 197 9.29 -15.53 8.34
N GLU A 198 9.68 -15.11 9.54
CA GLU A 198 10.49 -15.96 10.43
C GLU A 198 9.71 -17.19 10.90
N LYS A 199 8.43 -17.07 11.23
CA LYS A 199 7.58 -18.24 11.55
C LYS A 199 7.46 -19.18 10.36
N ALA A 200 7.22 -18.65 9.16
CA ALA A 200 7.15 -19.45 7.94
C ALA A 200 8.48 -20.15 7.64
N CYS A 201 9.62 -19.53 7.92
CA CYS A 201 10.94 -20.17 7.80
C CYS A 201 11.13 -21.30 8.81
N GLN A 202 10.69 -21.14 10.06
CA GLN A 202 10.82 -22.17 11.10
C GLN A 202 10.03 -23.45 10.79
N GLU A 203 8.88 -23.30 10.13
CA GLU A 203 8.00 -24.43 9.78
C GLU A 203 8.32 -25.06 8.41
N ALA A 204 9.14 -24.41 7.59
CA ALA A 204 9.41 -24.83 6.23
C ALA A 204 10.52 -25.91 6.13
N PRO A 205 10.41 -26.83 5.15
CA PRO A 205 11.53 -27.69 4.76
C PRO A 205 12.77 -26.87 4.33
N PRO A 206 13.99 -27.38 4.51
CA PRO A 206 15.23 -26.61 4.25
C PRO A 206 15.35 -26.01 2.84
N ASP A 207 14.82 -26.69 1.82
CA ASP A 207 14.84 -26.24 0.42
C ASP A 207 13.82 -25.14 0.12
N VAL A 208 12.76 -25.03 0.94
CA VAL A 208 11.71 -24.03 0.85
C VAL A 208 12.04 -22.83 1.75
N GLU A 209 12.64 -23.05 2.93
CA GLU A 209 13.05 -22.02 3.87
C GLU A 209 13.90 -20.94 3.16
N THR A 210 14.89 -21.37 2.38
CA THR A 210 15.78 -20.45 1.66
C THR A 210 14.99 -19.56 0.70
N LYS A 211 13.95 -20.09 0.03
CA LYS A 211 13.10 -19.33 -0.89
C LYS A 211 12.22 -18.35 -0.14
N ILE A 212 11.58 -18.79 0.95
CA ILE A 212 10.76 -17.94 1.82
C ILE A 212 11.60 -16.79 2.35
N ARG A 213 12.82 -17.05 2.81
CA ARG A 213 13.71 -16.03 3.36
C ARG A 213 14.14 -15.01 2.31
N VAL A 214 14.46 -15.45 1.08
CA VAL A 214 14.83 -14.55 -0.02
C VAL A 214 13.64 -13.71 -0.46
N VAL A 215 12.48 -14.33 -0.73
CA VAL A 215 11.27 -13.61 -1.15
C VAL A 215 10.76 -12.70 -0.03
N GLY A 216 10.82 -13.13 1.22
CA GLY A 216 10.44 -12.34 2.39
C GLY A 216 11.30 -11.08 2.55
N LYS A 217 12.61 -11.16 2.32
CA LYS A 217 13.47 -9.96 2.28
C LYS A 217 13.06 -8.99 1.18
N LEU A 218 12.76 -9.49 -0.01
CA LEU A 218 12.25 -8.66 -1.10
C LEU A 218 10.91 -8.03 -0.73
N ALA A 219 10.03 -8.78 -0.07
CA ALA A 219 8.72 -8.30 0.37
C ALA A 219 8.87 -7.19 1.41
N LEU A 220 9.78 -7.32 2.37
CA LEU A 220 10.09 -6.27 3.35
C LEU A 220 10.66 -5.01 2.70
N VAL A 221 11.50 -5.13 1.67
CA VAL A 221 12.01 -3.98 0.92
C VAL A 221 10.89 -3.27 0.17
N HIS A 222 9.94 -4.02 -0.38
CA HIS A 222 8.87 -3.48 -1.22
C HIS A 222 7.70 -2.91 -0.42
N PHE A 223 7.18 -3.69 0.53
CA PHE A 223 6.02 -3.33 1.34
C PHE A 223 6.38 -2.60 2.65
N GLY A 224 7.62 -2.75 3.12
CA GLY A 224 7.99 -2.43 4.49
C GLY A 224 7.53 -3.53 5.47
N ASP A 225 7.78 -3.29 6.76
CA ASP A 225 7.33 -4.20 7.81
C ASP A 225 5.89 -3.88 8.25
N ILE A 226 4.95 -4.18 7.37
CA ILE A 226 3.51 -3.95 7.56
C ILE A 226 2.80 -5.21 8.07
N PRO A 227 1.61 -5.10 8.68
CA PRO A 227 0.82 -6.26 9.06
C PRO A 227 0.45 -7.13 7.86
N VAL A 228 0.56 -8.46 7.98
CA VAL A 228 0.21 -9.37 6.87
C VAL A 228 -1.24 -9.20 6.40
N SER A 229 -2.16 -8.90 7.32
CA SER A 229 -3.57 -8.66 7.01
C SER A 229 -3.85 -7.40 6.19
N SER A 230 -2.87 -6.50 6.04
CA SER A 230 -2.98 -5.30 5.22
C SER A 230 -2.55 -5.53 3.77
N LEU A 231 -1.90 -6.67 3.47
CA LEU A 231 -1.51 -7.05 2.12
C LEU A 231 -2.74 -7.47 1.31
N VAL A 232 -2.98 -6.77 0.21
CA VAL A 232 -4.03 -7.09 -0.75
C VAL A 232 -3.45 -7.81 -1.97
N LEU A 233 -4.30 -8.51 -2.73
CA LEU A 233 -3.85 -9.31 -3.87
C LEU A 233 -3.16 -8.45 -4.95
N GLU A 234 -3.65 -7.24 -5.17
CA GLU A 234 -3.16 -6.33 -6.19
C GLU A 234 -1.72 -5.87 -5.90
N GLN A 235 -1.44 -5.56 -4.63
CA GLN A 235 -0.10 -5.28 -4.12
C GLN A 235 0.86 -6.46 -4.38
N SER A 236 0.34 -7.68 -4.37
CA SER A 236 1.14 -8.86 -4.70
C SER A 236 1.53 -8.88 -6.18
N PHE A 237 0.74 -8.32 -7.10
CA PHE A 237 1.12 -8.20 -8.51
C PHE A 237 2.24 -7.17 -8.72
N ASP A 238 2.17 -6.02 -8.05
CA ASP A 238 3.24 -5.02 -8.09
C ASP A 238 4.55 -5.58 -7.53
N PHE A 239 4.46 -6.34 -6.45
CA PHE A 239 5.58 -7.06 -5.86
C PHE A 239 6.16 -8.10 -6.83
N LEU A 240 5.32 -8.93 -7.45
CA LEU A 240 5.75 -9.91 -8.45
C LEU A 240 6.38 -9.24 -9.67
N ARG A 241 5.84 -8.11 -10.11
CA ARG A 241 6.42 -7.30 -11.19
C ARG A 241 7.80 -6.80 -10.81
N MET A 242 7.98 -6.25 -9.61
CA MET A 242 9.30 -5.83 -9.13
C MET A 242 10.28 -7.01 -9.07
N ILE A 243 9.87 -8.17 -8.57
CA ILE A 243 10.71 -9.39 -8.60
C ILE A 243 11.11 -9.73 -10.04
N TRP A 244 10.16 -9.65 -10.98
CA TRP A 244 10.42 -9.99 -12.38
C TRP A 244 11.38 -9.02 -13.07
N MET A 245 11.40 -7.76 -12.63
CA MET A 245 12.33 -6.73 -13.10
C MET A 245 13.75 -6.88 -12.52
N LEU A 246 13.99 -7.78 -11.55
CA LEU A 246 15.32 -7.97 -11.00
C LEU A 246 16.31 -8.44 -12.07
N PRO A 247 17.55 -7.89 -12.10
CA PRO A 247 18.56 -8.27 -13.07
C PRO A 247 18.84 -9.78 -13.04
N LYS A 248 19.06 -10.36 -14.22
CA LYS A 248 19.50 -11.76 -14.34
C LYS A 248 20.83 -11.93 -13.61
N GLY A 249 20.81 -12.66 -12.49
CA GLY A 249 22.00 -12.86 -11.66
C GLY A 249 22.07 -11.98 -10.40
N TRP A 250 20.99 -11.28 -10.02
CA TRP A 250 20.88 -10.57 -8.73
C TRP A 250 21.36 -11.44 -7.56
N GLY A 251 20.89 -12.70 -7.48
CA GLY A 251 21.34 -13.66 -6.46
C GLY A 251 22.84 -13.98 -6.47
N LYS A 252 23.53 -13.86 -7.61
CA LYS A 252 24.99 -14.07 -7.75
C LYS A 252 25.79 -12.81 -7.40
N SER A 253 25.17 -11.64 -7.50
CA SER A 253 25.80 -10.33 -7.31
C SER A 253 26.05 -10.00 -5.83
N HIS A 254 25.34 -10.68 -4.92
CA HIS A 254 25.58 -10.62 -3.49
C HIS A 254 26.95 -11.16 -3.06
N GLY A 255 27.74 -11.80 -3.94
CA GLY A 255 29.14 -12.13 -3.66
C GLY A 255 29.39 -13.20 -2.59
N ARG A 256 28.35 -13.80 -2.02
CA ARG A 256 28.49 -14.92 -1.06
C ARG A 256 28.84 -16.19 -1.82
N ASN A 257 30.12 -16.34 -2.12
CA ASN A 257 30.67 -17.55 -2.72
C ASN A 257 30.88 -18.63 -1.64
N ARG A 258 30.94 -19.90 -2.06
CA ARG A 258 31.25 -21.06 -1.20
C ARG A 258 32.58 -20.98 -0.45
N HIS A 259 33.36 -19.92 -0.67
CA HIS A 259 34.69 -19.67 -0.12
C HIS A 259 34.68 -18.62 1.01
N GLY A 260 33.50 -18.23 1.52
CA GLY A 260 33.38 -17.48 2.77
C GLY A 260 33.57 -15.97 2.66
N GLN A 261 33.49 -15.37 1.46
CA GLN A 261 33.51 -13.91 1.36
C GLN A 261 32.23 -13.31 1.96
N PRO A 262 32.34 -12.22 2.75
CA PRO A 262 31.18 -11.49 3.23
C PRO A 262 30.44 -10.94 2.01
N GLY A 263 29.16 -11.31 1.91
CA GLY A 263 28.32 -10.86 0.81
C GLY A 263 28.03 -9.36 0.91
N ARG A 264 27.79 -8.72 -0.23
CA ARG A 264 27.30 -7.34 -0.27
C ARG A 264 25.79 -7.34 -0.08
N ASP A 265 25.32 -6.47 0.81
CA ASP A 265 23.89 -6.20 0.91
C ASP A 265 23.52 -5.24 -0.22
N LEU A 266 22.78 -5.75 -1.20
CA LEU A 266 22.38 -4.99 -2.38
C LEU A 266 20.89 -4.68 -2.24
N CYS A 267 20.55 -3.40 -2.36
CA CYS A 267 19.16 -2.96 -2.39
C CYS A 267 18.53 -3.39 -3.73
N PRO A 268 17.49 -4.25 -3.73
CA PRO A 268 16.80 -4.69 -4.94
C PRO A 268 16.35 -3.54 -5.85
N LEU A 269 15.83 -2.46 -5.26
CA LEU A 269 15.30 -1.32 -6.00
C LEU A 269 16.41 -0.51 -6.69
N ASP A 270 17.58 -0.41 -6.08
CA ASP A 270 18.70 0.31 -6.68
C ASP A 270 19.35 -0.48 -7.81
N GLU A 271 19.38 -1.81 -7.69
CA GLU A 271 19.82 -2.71 -8.77
C GLU A 271 18.91 -2.61 -10.00
N ILE A 272 17.58 -2.54 -9.80
CA ILE A 272 16.63 -2.31 -10.89
C ILE A 272 16.88 -0.95 -11.55
N ARG A 273 16.97 0.13 -10.77
CA ARG A 273 17.22 1.48 -11.30
C ARG A 273 18.52 1.59 -12.09
N GLU A 274 19.56 0.91 -11.62
CA GLU A 274 20.85 0.89 -12.30
C GLU A 274 20.80 0.07 -13.60
N ALA A 275 20.09 -1.06 -13.61
CA ALA A 275 19.83 -1.82 -14.83
C ALA A 275 19.03 -0.99 -15.84
N ASP A 276 17.94 -0.35 -15.42
CA ASP A 276 17.13 0.53 -16.25
C ASP A 276 17.96 1.67 -16.85
N ARG A 277 18.87 2.25 -16.07
CA ARG A 277 19.78 3.31 -16.55
C ARG A 277 20.75 2.81 -17.61
N ARG A 278 21.33 1.62 -17.42
CA ARG A 278 22.23 0.99 -18.41
C ARG A 278 21.47 0.63 -19.68
N ASP A 279 20.27 0.11 -19.55
CA ASP A 279 19.41 -0.22 -20.68
C ASP A 279 19.02 1.04 -21.45
N ALA A 280 18.66 2.13 -20.76
CA ALA A 280 18.37 3.42 -21.38
C ALA A 280 19.59 3.98 -22.15
N GLN A 281 20.79 3.89 -21.58
CA GLN A 281 22.04 4.29 -22.26
C GLN A 281 22.32 3.43 -23.49
N LEU A 282 22.10 2.12 -23.39
CA LEU A 282 22.28 1.19 -24.50
C LEU A 282 21.28 1.46 -25.63
N ILE A 283 20.01 1.66 -25.28
CA ILE A 283 18.95 2.03 -26.22
C ILE A 283 19.33 3.33 -26.93
N ALA A 284 19.68 4.40 -26.18
CA ALA A 284 20.09 5.67 -26.75
C ALA A 284 21.29 5.54 -27.71
N ARG A 285 22.27 4.69 -27.35
CA ARG A 285 23.41 4.40 -28.23
C ARG A 285 22.97 3.66 -29.49
N ILE A 286 22.07 2.68 -29.39
CA ILE A 286 21.54 1.94 -30.53
C ILE A 286 20.73 2.87 -31.44
N THR A 287 19.83 3.69 -30.91
CA THR A 287 19.03 4.64 -31.70
C THR A 287 19.86 5.76 -32.32
N SER A 288 21.04 6.07 -31.78
CA SER A 288 21.99 7.02 -32.39
C SER A 288 22.77 6.46 -33.59
N LEU A 289 22.64 5.17 -33.92
CA LEU A 289 23.32 4.57 -35.07
C LEU A 289 22.52 4.85 -36.36
N ASP A 290 23.05 5.71 -37.22
CA ASP A 290 22.48 6.10 -38.55
C ASP A 290 22.20 4.93 -39.53
N ARG A 291 22.56 3.70 -39.17
CA ARG A 291 22.36 2.49 -39.99
C ARG A 291 21.14 1.67 -39.61
N LEU A 292 20.48 2.01 -38.51
CA LEU A 292 19.26 1.36 -38.08
C LEU A 292 18.08 2.25 -38.48
N SER A 293 17.07 1.67 -39.13
CA SER A 293 15.79 2.34 -39.33
C SER A 293 15.18 2.60 -37.95
N VAL A 294 15.37 3.81 -37.43
CA VAL A 294 14.75 4.25 -36.18
C VAL A 294 13.24 4.34 -36.44
N PRO A 295 12.39 3.62 -35.68
CA PRO A 295 10.96 3.78 -35.83
C PRO A 295 10.53 5.12 -35.19
N ASP A 296 10.18 6.07 -36.05
CA ASP A 296 9.22 7.19 -35.88
C ASP A 296 8.32 7.14 -34.66
#